data_AF-A0A1H3MWU6-F1
#
_entry.id   AF-A0A1H3MWU6-F1
#
_cell.length_a   1.000
_cell.length_b   1.000
_cell.length_c   1.000
_cell.angle_alpha   90.00
_cell.angle_beta   90.00
_cell.angle_gamma   90.00
#
_symmetry.space_group_name_H-M   'P 1'
#
loop_
_entity.id
_entity.type
_entity.pdbx_description
1 polymer ?
#
loop_
_entity_poly.entity_id
_entity_poly.type
_entity_poly.pdbx_seq_one_letter_code
_entity_poly.pdbx_strand_id
1 'polypeptide(L)'
;MIAVSVDWHEAWTAALDALELDVAAAEALLAETHRASDNALPDPWRPPGGIGPLPLDLRPRAEAILARQTAAAQALARQMVMNRQQTAMVARFETGGSQTGPAYVDCAI
;
A
#
# COMPACT_ATOMS: atom_id res chain seq x y z
N MET A 1 36.33 7.66 -23.41
CA MET A 1 34.90 7.35 -23.67
C MET A 1 34.37 6.49 -22.52
N ILE A 2 34.29 7.05 -21.30
CA ILE A 2 33.89 6.33 -20.06
C ILE A 2 32.82 7.13 -19.27
N ALA A 3 32.66 8.44 -19.54
CA ALA A 3 31.75 9.31 -18.78
C ALA A 3 30.27 8.89 -18.89
N VAL A 4 29.80 8.56 -20.09
CA VAL A 4 28.39 8.23 -20.35
C VAL A 4 27.90 7.09 -19.46
N SER A 5 28.76 6.11 -19.12
CA SER A 5 28.33 4.96 -18.32
C SER A 5 28.11 5.24 -16.85
N VAL A 6 28.88 6.17 -16.30
CA VAL A 6 28.73 6.60 -14.91
C VAL A 6 27.50 7.48 -14.78
N ASP A 7 27.26 8.36 -15.77
CA ASP A 7 26.13 9.28 -15.78
C ASP A 7 24.77 8.55 -15.75
N TRP A 8 24.61 7.47 -16.52
CA TRP A 8 23.35 6.72 -16.49
C TRP A 8 23.21 5.81 -15.26
N HIS A 9 24.31 5.27 -14.74
CA HIS A 9 24.29 4.49 -13.49
C HIS A 9 23.87 5.37 -12.31
N GLU A 10 24.38 6.59 -12.23
CA GLU A 10 24.00 7.58 -11.23
C GLU A 10 22.53 7.99 -11.38
N ALA A 11 22.06 8.21 -12.62
CA ALA A 11 20.65 8.51 -12.87
C ALA A 11 19.71 7.37 -12.42
N TRP A 12 20.07 6.12 -12.65
CA TRP A 12 19.30 4.97 -12.14
C TRP A 12 19.36 4.87 -10.63
N THR A 13 20.52 5.14 -10.02
CA THR A 13 20.67 5.15 -8.57
C THR A 13 19.75 6.19 -7.94
N ALA A 14 19.77 7.42 -8.43
CA ALA A 14 18.90 8.50 -7.96
C ALA A 14 17.41 8.17 -8.15
N ALA A 15 17.05 7.54 -9.27
CA ALA A 15 15.66 7.11 -9.52
C ALA A 15 15.20 6.02 -8.55
N LEU A 16 16.07 5.07 -8.21
CA LEU A 16 15.78 4.03 -7.23
C LEU A 16 15.75 4.59 -5.79
N ASP A 17 16.60 5.57 -5.47
CA ASP A 17 16.59 6.27 -4.17
C ASP A 17 15.24 6.97 -3.94
N ALA A 18 14.76 7.71 -4.95
CA ALA A 18 13.45 8.37 -4.88
C ALA A 18 12.32 7.35 -4.71
N LEU A 19 12.37 6.25 -5.48
CA LEU A 19 11.36 5.19 -5.38
C LEU A 19 11.36 4.53 -3.99
N GLU A 20 12.53 4.30 -3.39
CA GLU A 20 12.63 3.75 -2.04
C GLU A 20 12.02 4.66 -0.98
N LEU A 21 12.19 5.98 -1.13
CA LEU A 21 11.59 6.97 -0.24
C LEU A 21 10.06 6.93 -0.32
N ASP A 22 9.51 6.85 -1.53
CA ASP A 22 8.06 6.74 -1.76
C ASP A 22 7.49 5.46 -1.15
N VAL A 23 8.21 4.34 -1.31
CA VAL A 23 7.80 3.04 -0.71
C VAL A 23 7.84 3.11 0.81
N ALA A 24 8.87 3.71 1.40
CA ALA A 24 8.96 3.89 2.85
C ALA A 24 7.83 4.78 3.38
N ALA A 25 7.46 5.84 2.66
CA ALA A 25 6.33 6.69 3.01
C ALA A 25 4.99 5.90 2.96
N ALA A 26 4.78 5.09 1.92
CA ALA A 26 3.59 4.25 1.82
C ALA A 26 3.51 3.20 2.94
N GLU A 27 4.62 2.55 3.26
CA GLU A 27 4.71 1.60 4.38
C GLU A 27 4.41 2.28 5.74
N ALA A 28 4.93 3.49 5.97
CA ALA A 28 4.66 4.26 7.17
C ALA A 28 3.17 4.64 7.30
N LEU A 29 2.53 5.04 6.20
CA LEU A 29 1.09 5.33 6.17
C LEU A 29 0.25 4.08 6.47
N LEU A 30 0.67 2.91 5.98
CA LEU A 30 0.01 1.65 6.30
C LEU A 30 0.16 1.28 7.78
N ALA A 31 1.32 1.55 8.38
CA ALA A 31 1.58 1.26 9.80
C ALA A 31 0.80 2.18 10.75
N GLU A 32 0.64 3.46 10.40
CA GLU A 32 -0.07 4.47 11.20
C GLU A 32 -1.60 4.44 10.95
N THR A 33 -2.19 3.23 10.82
CA THR A 33 -3.53 2.87 10.29
C THR A 33 -4.75 3.63 10.87
N HIS A 34 -4.55 4.61 11.76
CA HIS A 34 -5.60 5.41 12.40
C HIS A 34 -5.57 6.92 12.13
N ARG A 35 -4.50 7.46 11.53
CA ARG A 35 -4.51 8.87 11.12
C ARG A 35 -4.78 8.93 9.63
N ALA A 36 -6.07 8.96 9.29
CA ALA A 36 -6.55 9.39 7.98
C ALA A 36 -6.12 10.85 7.77
N SER A 37 -4.86 11.06 7.39
CA SER A 37 -4.44 12.30 6.78
C SER A 37 -4.89 12.24 5.35
N ASP A 38 -5.54 13.31 4.91
CA ASP A 38 -5.96 13.61 3.54
C ASP A 38 -4.71 13.79 2.66
N ASN A 39 -3.90 12.74 2.56
CA ASN A 39 -2.70 12.72 1.75
C ASN A 39 -3.15 12.51 0.31
N ALA A 40 -2.88 13.51 -0.52
CA ALA A 40 -3.00 13.40 -1.96
C ALA A 40 -2.32 12.10 -2.43
N LEU A 41 -3.00 11.35 -3.31
CA LEU A 41 -2.41 10.16 -3.91
C LEU A 41 -1.06 10.53 -4.55
N PRO A 42 0.03 9.79 -4.25
CA PRO A 42 1.29 9.99 -4.95
C PRO A 42 1.10 9.80 -6.46
N ASP A 43 1.82 10.58 -7.26
CA ASP A 43 1.85 10.40 -8.71
C ASP A 43 2.42 8.99 -9.02
N PRO A 44 1.79 8.18 -9.88
CA PRO A 44 2.30 6.84 -10.20
C PRO A 44 3.71 6.91 -10.76
N TRP A 45 4.63 6.19 -10.11
CA TRP A 45 6.03 6.14 -10.50
C TRP A 45 6.19 5.72 -11.96
N ARG A 46 6.96 6.51 -12.72
CA ARG A 46 7.33 6.22 -14.11
C ARG A 46 8.84 6.09 -14.18
N PRO A 47 9.37 5.03 -14.80
CA PRO A 47 10.81 4.92 -14.99
C PRO A 47 11.31 6.11 -15.82
N PRO A 48 12.48 6.68 -15.48
CA PRO A 48 12.99 7.83 -16.22
C PRO A 48 13.25 7.42 -17.67
N GLY A 49 12.78 8.22 -18.62
CA GLY A 49 13.02 7.99 -20.05
C GLY A 49 14.43 8.40 -20.44
N GLY A 50 15.03 7.69 -21.41
CA GLY A 50 16.29 8.11 -22.03
C GLY A 50 17.57 7.87 -21.21
N ILE A 51 17.49 7.24 -20.04
CA ILE A 51 18.65 6.96 -19.17
C ILE A 51 19.27 5.57 -19.38
N GLY A 52 19.07 4.96 -20.55
CA GLY A 52 19.65 3.65 -20.88
C GLY A 52 19.06 2.47 -20.08
N PRO A 53 19.57 1.23 -20.27
CA PRO A 53 19.08 0.05 -19.58
C PRO A 53 19.42 0.10 -18.08
N LEU A 54 18.72 -0.67 -17.24
CA LEU A 54 19.05 -0.80 -15.81
C LEU A 54 20.41 -1.51 -15.64
N PRO A 55 21.34 -0.98 -14.81
CA PRO A 55 22.60 -1.66 -14.50
C PRO A 55 22.35 -3.01 -13.81
N LEU A 56 23.11 -4.05 -14.17
CA LEU A 56 22.92 -5.41 -13.64
C LEU A 56 23.22 -5.52 -12.13
N ASP A 57 24.11 -4.68 -11.62
CA ASP A 57 24.44 -4.53 -10.21
C ASP A 57 23.32 -3.87 -9.39
N LEU A 58 22.51 -3.02 -10.01
CA LEU A 58 21.30 -2.45 -9.40
C LEU A 58 20.08 -3.38 -9.47
N ARG A 59 20.15 -4.47 -10.23
CA ARG A 59 19.03 -5.42 -10.37
C ARG A 59 18.54 -6.00 -9.03
N PRO A 60 19.42 -6.51 -8.13
CA PRO A 60 18.97 -7.04 -6.84
C PRO A 60 18.27 -5.98 -5.98
N ARG A 61 18.73 -4.72 -6.07
CA ARG A 61 18.12 -3.59 -5.37
C ARG A 61 16.72 -3.30 -5.92
N ALA A 62 16.58 -3.22 -7.24
CA ALA A 62 15.28 -3.01 -7.89
C ALA A 62 14.29 -4.14 -7.56
N GLU A 63 14.74 -5.40 -7.54
CA GLU A 63 13.92 -6.55 -7.14
C GLU A 63 13.45 -6.45 -5.68
N ALA A 64 14.31 -6.03 -4.76
CA ALA A 64 13.96 -5.81 -3.37
C ALA A 64 12.89 -4.71 -3.20
N ILE A 65 13.00 -3.61 -3.95
CA ILE A 65 12.00 -2.54 -3.96
C ILE A 65 10.65 -3.06 -4.46
N LEU A 66 10.65 -3.81 -5.57
CA LEU A 66 9.43 -4.38 -6.15
C LEU A 66 8.74 -5.37 -5.19
N ALA A 67 9.52 -6.17 -4.47
CA ALA A 67 8.99 -7.09 -3.47
C ALA A 67 8.27 -6.33 -2.34
N ARG A 68 8.87 -5.24 -1.85
CA ARG A 68 8.27 -4.36 -0.83
C ARG A 68 6.98 -3.70 -1.33
N GLN A 69 6.98 -3.16 -2.55
CA GLN A 69 5.78 -2.59 -3.17
C GLN A 69 4.64 -3.60 -3.27
N THR A 70 4.94 -4.83 -3.68
CA THR A 70 3.96 -5.91 -3.77
C THR A 70 3.40 -6.27 -2.40
N ALA A 71 4.26 -6.35 -1.37
CA ALA A 71 3.85 -6.62 0.00
C ALA A 71 2.94 -5.51 0.57
N ALA A 72 3.29 -4.24 0.32
CA ALA A 72 2.49 -3.08 0.71
C ALA A 72 1.11 -3.08 0.02
N ALA A 73 1.07 -3.33 -1.29
CA ALA A 73 -0.18 -3.44 -2.04
C ALA A 73 -1.09 -4.56 -1.50
N GLN A 74 -0.51 -5.72 -1.18
CA GLN A 74 -1.25 -6.82 -0.57
C GLN A 74 -1.76 -6.48 0.84
N ALA A 75 -0.97 -5.75 1.65
CA ALA A 75 -1.39 -5.31 2.97
C ALA A 75 -2.57 -4.34 2.88
N LEU A 76 -2.50 -3.38 1.96
CA LEU A 76 -3.60 -2.45 1.68
C LEU A 76 -4.88 -3.20 1.28
N ALA A 77 -4.78 -4.14 0.33
CA ALA A 77 -5.92 -4.95 -0.09
C ALA A 77 -6.56 -5.72 1.08
N ARG A 78 -5.76 -6.32 1.97
CA ARG A 78 -6.25 -6.98 3.18
C ARG A 78 -7.00 -6.02 4.11
N GLN A 79 -6.45 -4.84 4.35
CA GLN A 79 -7.09 -3.81 5.18
C GLN A 79 -8.42 -3.34 4.58
N MET A 80 -8.51 -3.12 3.27
CA MET A 80 -9.75 -2.75 2.59
C MET A 80 -10.85 -3.81 2.74
N VAL A 81 -10.50 -5.09 2.67
CA VAL A 81 -11.46 -6.19 2.86
C VAL A 81 -11.98 -6.23 4.30
N MET A 82 -11.10 -6.09 5.30
CA MET A 82 -11.49 -6.07 6.71
C MET A 82 -12.38 -4.87 7.03
N ASN A 83 -12.04 -3.69 6.52
CA ASN A 83 -12.83 -2.47 6.69
C ASN A 83 -14.26 -2.64 6.11
N ARG A 84 -14.39 -3.23 4.92
CA ARG A 84 -15.71 -3.53 4.31
C ARG A 84 -16.56 -4.48 5.17
N GLN A 85 -15.95 -5.51 5.75
CA GLN A 85 -16.67 -6.45 6.64
C GLN A 85 -17.15 -5.76 7.91
N GLN A 86 -16.33 -4.89 8.51
CA GLN A 86 -16.71 -4.09 9.68
C GLN A 86 -17.88 -3.16 9.36
N THR A 87 -17.83 -2.42 8.23
CA THR A 87 -18.94 -1.55 7.80
C THR A 87 -20.23 -2.34 7.56
N ALA A 88 -20.14 -3.52 6.95
CA ALA A 88 -21.31 -4.39 6.74
C ALA A 88 -21.91 -4.90 8.08
N MET A 89 -21.07 -5.20 9.07
CA MET A 89 -21.53 -5.63 10.40
C MET A 89 -22.20 -4.48 11.16
N VAL A 90 -21.62 -3.28 11.13
CA VAL A 90 -22.21 -2.07 11.73
C VAL A 90 -23.56 -1.75 11.09
N ALA A 91 -23.66 -1.75 9.76
CA ALA A 91 -24.91 -1.50 9.05
C ALA A 91 -26.01 -2.51 9.42
N ARG A 92 -25.67 -3.77 9.70
CA ARG A 92 -26.62 -4.79 10.18
C ARG A 92 -27.11 -4.53 11.60
N PHE A 93 -26.27 -3.99 12.48
CA PHE A 93 -26.71 -3.57 13.81
C PHE A 93 -27.60 -2.31 13.76
N GLU A 94 -27.25 -1.32 12.94
CA GLU A 94 -28.07 -0.11 12.74
C GLU A 94 -29.44 -0.45 12.13
N THR A 95 -29.49 -1.38 11.18
CA THR A 95 -30.75 -1.85 10.56
C THR A 95 -31.50 -2.86 11.45
N GLY A 96 -30.83 -3.44 12.47
CA GLY A 96 -31.33 -4.52 13.32
C GLY A 96 -32.17 -4.09 14.52
N GLY A 97 -32.29 -2.79 14.80
CA GLY A 97 -33.09 -2.27 15.92
C GLY A 97 -34.62 -2.35 15.74
N SER A 98 -35.13 -2.81 14.58
CA SER A 98 -36.58 -2.81 14.29
C SER A 98 -37.10 -4.13 13.71
N GLN A 99 -36.61 -5.28 14.19
CA GLN A 99 -37.39 -6.52 14.07
C GLN A 99 -38.00 -6.89 15.41
N THR A 100 -39.13 -6.24 15.69
CA THR A 100 -40.07 -6.58 16.77
C THR A 100 -40.80 -7.88 16.41
N GLY A 101 -40.12 -9.02 16.55
CA GLY A 101 -40.78 -10.31 16.72
C GLY A 101 -40.71 -10.69 18.21
N PRO A 102 -41.80 -11.15 18.86
CA PRO A 102 -41.72 -11.56 20.26
C PRO A 102 -40.79 -12.77 20.38
N ALA A 103 -39.66 -12.58 21.06
CA ALA A 103 -38.75 -13.66 21.44
C ALA A 103 -39.12 -14.13 22.85
N TYR A 104 -39.63 -15.37 22.95
CA TYR A 104 -39.90 -16.01 24.23
C TYR A 104 -38.59 -16.61 24.76
N VAL A 105 -38.12 -16.12 25.91
CA VAL A 105 -36.95 -16.68 26.61
C VAL A 105 -37.49 -17.64 27.66
N ASP A 106 -37.28 -18.94 27.44
CA ASP A 106 -37.59 -19.98 28.43
C ASP A 106 -36.42 -20.05 29.41
N CYS A 107 -36.61 -19.45 30.59
CA CYS A 107 -35.75 -19.68 31.73
C CYS A 107 -36.27 -20.89 32.52
N ALA A 108 -35.75 -22.06 32.19
CA ALA A 108 -35.87 -23.24 33.03
C ALA A 108 -34.96 -23.07 34.26
N ILE A 109 -35.54 -23.34 35.45
CA ILE A 109 -34.92 -23.23 36.77
C ILE A 109 -34.31 -24.57 37.18
#